data_AF-A0A0C2C2Q5-F1
#
_entry.id   AF-A0A0C2C2Q5-F1
#
_cell.length_a   1.000
_cell.length_b   1.000
_cell.length_c   1.000
_cell.angle_alpha   90.00
_cell.angle_beta   90.00
_cell.angle_gamma   90.00
#
_symmetry.space_group_name_H-M   'P 1'
#
loop_
_entity.id
_entity.type
_entity.pdbx_description
1 polymer ?
#
loop_
_entity_poly.entity_id
_entity_poly.type
_entity_poly.pdbx_seq_one_letter_code
_entity_poly.pdbx_strand_id
1 'polypeptide(L)'
;FIPCDDKGDVTFLKVQVFTNICGKRCDPTSKELGSGVSWSGACASFSMSDGWGGSLKSASCQIPATTHRALAPPYVLFGLGRSPNFVDELTIGAPRYADNLGVRQHTLKQIVPNSRIVVIPPEDGTHWVTRLYVTPSQLILQSLAVIALVCAMLLIVVAFLHYREKKEDRVERQQQSHRFHFDAM
;
A
#
# COMPACT_ATOMS: atom_id res chain seq x y z
N PHE A 1 8.86 35.94 -4.59
CA PHE A 1 8.30 34.57 -4.55
C PHE A 1 7.58 34.33 -5.86
N ILE A 2 8.09 33.44 -6.70
CA ILE A 2 7.44 33.08 -7.96
C ILE A 2 6.18 32.28 -7.59
N PRO A 3 4.98 32.70 -8.01
CA PRO A 3 3.76 31.95 -7.75
C PRO A 3 3.81 30.67 -8.58
N CYS A 4 4.06 29.54 -7.90
CA CYS A 4 3.88 28.23 -8.51
C CYS A 4 2.39 27.91 -8.45
N ASP A 5 1.79 27.68 -9.61
CA ASP A 5 0.42 27.21 -9.77
C ASP A 5 0.16 26.00 -8.85
N ASP A 6 -1.00 25.96 -8.21
CA ASP A 6 -1.31 24.97 -7.16
C ASP A 6 -1.69 23.63 -7.79
N LYS A 7 -0.66 22.87 -8.19
CA LYS A 7 -0.77 21.64 -8.99
C LYS A 7 -0.91 20.36 -8.16
N GLY A 8 -1.54 20.45 -6.99
CA GLY A 8 -1.85 19.30 -6.13
C GLY A 8 -0.81 19.01 -5.04
N ASP A 9 -1.08 17.94 -4.29
CA ASP A 9 -0.36 17.59 -3.06
C ASP A 9 1.08 17.15 -3.34
N VAL A 10 1.98 17.55 -2.44
CA VAL A 10 3.36 17.06 -2.41
C VAL A 10 3.40 15.68 -1.78
N THR A 11 4.17 14.79 -2.39
CA THR A 11 4.26 13.40 -1.95
C THR A 11 5.66 13.05 -1.48
N PHE A 12 5.73 12.10 -0.56
CA PHE A 12 6.97 11.63 0.01
C PHE A 12 7.02 10.10 0.07
N LEU A 13 8.23 9.55 0.10
CA LEU A 13 8.47 8.13 0.38
C LEU A 13 9.44 8.00 1.55
N LYS A 14 9.03 7.28 2.59
CA LYS A 14 9.86 7.07 3.78
C LYS A 14 10.40 5.65 3.78
N VAL A 15 11.71 5.50 3.68
CA VAL A 15 12.40 4.19 3.62
C VAL A 15 13.19 3.94 4.90
N GLN A 16 12.93 2.80 5.53
CA GLN A 16 13.59 2.36 6.76
C GLN A 16 14.22 1.00 6.58
N VAL A 17 15.52 0.92 6.84
CA VAL A 17 16.27 -0.33 6.85
C VAL A 17 16.68 -0.63 8.29
N PHE A 18 16.30 -1.79 8.79
CA PHE A 18 16.69 -2.25 10.13
C PHE A 18 17.60 -3.47 10.03
N THR A 19 18.39 -3.66 11.07
CA THR A 19 19.16 -4.90 11.29
C THR A 19 18.21 -6.07 11.53
N ASN A 20 18.67 -7.26 11.16
CA ASN A 20 17.98 -8.53 11.33
C ASN A 20 18.12 -9.13 12.75
N ILE A 21 18.69 -8.38 13.70
CA ILE A 21 19.00 -8.87 15.06
C ILE A 21 17.73 -9.31 15.83
N CYS A 22 16.59 -8.74 15.45
CA CYS A 22 15.28 -8.96 16.04
C CYS A 22 14.47 -9.96 15.17
N GLY A 23 15.10 -11.09 14.83
CA GLY A 23 14.50 -12.19 14.08
C GLY A 23 13.56 -13.03 14.95
N LYS A 24 14.00 -14.24 15.35
CA LYS A 24 13.19 -15.19 16.15
C LYS A 24 13.14 -14.91 17.66
N ARG A 25 13.95 -13.96 18.16
CA ARG A 25 14.13 -13.68 19.60
C ARG A 25 13.25 -12.55 20.13
N CYS A 26 12.76 -11.71 19.24
CA CYS A 26 11.72 -10.75 19.55
C CYS A 26 10.39 -11.43 19.26
N ASP A 27 9.49 -11.47 20.23
CA ASP A 27 8.15 -12.00 20.02
C ASP A 27 7.43 -11.04 19.06
N PRO A 28 7.36 -11.34 17.74
CA PRO A 28 6.95 -10.37 16.76
C PRO A 28 5.43 -10.44 16.75
N THR A 29 4.77 -9.83 17.73
CA THR A 29 3.39 -9.45 17.52
C THR A 29 3.37 -8.69 16.19
N SER A 30 2.53 -9.14 15.26
CA SER A 30 2.65 -8.84 13.82
C SER A 30 2.62 -7.34 13.46
N LYS A 31 2.50 -6.45 14.43
CA LYS A 31 2.54 -4.99 14.29
C LYS A 31 3.93 -4.38 14.52
N GLU A 32 4.90 -5.10 15.10
CA GLU A 32 6.20 -4.55 15.53
C GLU A 32 7.38 -4.77 14.57
N LEU A 33 7.13 -5.06 13.29
CA LEU A 33 8.24 -5.16 12.33
C LEU A 33 8.88 -3.77 12.15
N GLY A 34 10.13 -3.65 12.57
CA GLY A 34 10.85 -2.37 12.65
C GLY A 34 11.27 -1.96 14.07
N SER A 35 11.06 -2.82 15.08
CA SER A 35 11.63 -2.65 16.45
C SER A 35 13.14 -2.93 16.54
N GLY A 36 13.82 -3.15 15.40
CA GLY A 36 15.25 -3.38 15.32
C GLY A 36 16.09 -2.10 15.36
N VAL A 37 17.42 -2.26 15.36
CA VAL A 37 18.36 -1.13 15.24
C VAL A 37 18.45 -0.68 13.79
N SER A 38 18.38 0.63 13.53
CA SER A 38 18.55 1.21 12.18
C SER A 38 19.88 0.76 11.59
N TRP A 39 19.87 0.27 10.35
CA TRP A 39 21.09 -0.20 9.71
C TRP A 39 21.85 0.97 9.08
N SER A 40 22.79 1.54 9.85
CA SER A 40 23.69 2.58 9.36
C SER A 40 24.55 2.10 8.18
N GLY A 41 24.58 2.86 7.10
CA GLY A 41 25.23 2.53 5.83
C GLY A 41 24.31 1.88 4.80
N ALA A 42 23.06 1.54 5.15
CA ALA A 42 22.08 1.09 4.17
C ALA A 42 21.64 2.24 3.27
N CYS A 43 21.57 1.99 1.97
CA CYS A 43 21.23 2.98 0.96
C CYS A 43 19.94 2.58 0.26
N ALA A 44 19.13 3.57 -0.12
CA ALA A 44 17.98 3.39 -0.96
C ALA A 44 18.10 4.31 -2.18
N SER A 45 17.69 3.83 -3.33
CA SER A 45 17.53 4.63 -4.53
C SER A 45 16.19 4.35 -5.16
N PHE A 46 15.56 5.38 -5.70
CA PHE A 46 14.32 5.24 -6.44
C PHE A 46 14.46 5.78 -7.85
N SER A 47 13.64 5.23 -8.75
CA SER A 47 13.41 5.71 -10.10
C SER A 47 11.91 5.79 -10.31
N MET A 48 11.44 6.89 -10.90
CA MET A 48 10.06 7.06 -11.32
C MET A 48 9.95 7.88 -12.60
N SER A 49 8.81 7.75 -13.24
CA SER A 49 8.41 8.58 -14.37
C SER A 49 7.45 9.67 -13.89
N ASP A 50 7.76 10.93 -14.20
CA ASP A 50 6.88 12.07 -13.93
C ASP A 50 5.70 12.06 -14.90
N GLY A 51 4.56 12.62 -14.49
CA GLY A 51 3.37 12.77 -15.33
C GLY A 51 3.58 13.64 -16.59
N TRP A 52 4.72 14.32 -16.67
CA TRP A 52 5.13 15.18 -17.78
C TRP A 52 6.15 14.51 -18.72
N GLY A 53 6.40 13.20 -18.55
CA GLY A 53 7.32 12.43 -19.37
C GLY A 53 8.80 12.53 -18.96
N GLY A 54 9.11 13.20 -17.85
CA GLY A 54 10.45 13.21 -17.26
C GLY A 54 10.75 11.92 -16.47
N SER A 55 12.04 11.61 -16.27
CA SER A 55 12.47 10.55 -15.34
C SER A 55 13.11 11.18 -14.11
N LEU A 56 12.58 10.87 -12.92
CA LEU A 56 13.12 11.31 -11.64
C LEU A 56 13.82 10.14 -10.95
N LYS A 57 15.08 10.36 -10.58
CA LYS A 57 15.89 9.39 -9.82
C LYS A 57 16.54 10.08 -8.64
N SER A 58 16.60 9.40 -7.50
CA SER A 58 17.34 9.88 -6.34
C SER A 58 17.89 8.71 -5.54
N ALA A 59 18.99 8.94 -4.84
CA ALA A 59 19.60 7.96 -3.94
C ALA A 59 20.02 8.66 -2.64
N SER A 60 19.79 7.99 -1.52
CA SER A 60 20.19 8.48 -0.21
C SER A 60 20.34 7.33 0.77
N CYS A 61 21.15 7.52 1.81
CA CYS A 61 21.55 6.47 2.74
C CYS A 61 21.22 6.83 4.18
N GLN A 62 21.01 5.81 5.01
CA GLN A 62 20.91 5.96 6.45
C GLN A 62 22.31 6.15 7.02
N ILE A 63 22.65 7.36 7.43
CA ILE A 63 23.99 7.69 7.91
C ILE A 63 23.98 7.67 9.45
N PRO A 64 24.98 7.04 10.10
CA PRO A 64 25.13 7.17 11.54
C PRO A 64 25.56 8.61 11.90
N ALA A 65 24.93 9.21 12.89
CA ALA A 65 25.38 10.50 13.43
C ALA A 65 26.24 10.27 14.67
N THR A 66 27.50 10.70 14.63
CA THR A 66 28.45 10.62 15.76
C THR A 66 28.84 12.00 16.32
N THR A 67 28.07 13.05 16.00
CA THR A 67 28.38 14.44 16.41
C THR A 67 27.49 14.89 17.56
N HIS A 68 27.89 15.96 18.28
CA HIS A 68 27.08 16.63 19.31
C HIS A 68 25.88 17.43 18.75
N ARG A 69 25.39 17.10 17.54
CA ARG A 69 24.24 17.74 16.90
C ARG A 69 23.00 16.84 17.02
N ALA A 70 21.87 17.34 16.52
CA ALA A 70 20.62 16.59 16.46
C ALA A 70 20.80 15.21 15.82
N LEU A 71 20.15 14.21 16.39
CA LEU A 71 20.27 12.81 15.99
C LEU A 71 19.75 12.63 14.55
N ALA A 72 20.51 11.93 13.70
CA ALA A 72 20.06 11.60 12.36
C ALA A 72 18.83 10.66 12.44
N PRO A 73 17.80 10.86 11.60
CA PRO A 73 16.63 10.02 11.61
C PRO A 73 16.99 8.59 11.21
N PRO A 74 16.35 7.55 11.79
CA PRO A 74 16.56 6.15 11.43
C PRO A 74 15.83 5.79 10.12
N TYR A 75 15.77 6.73 9.18
CA TYR A 75 15.05 6.61 7.91
C TYR A 75 15.61 7.56 6.87
N VAL A 76 15.45 7.18 5.61
CA VAL A 76 15.64 8.06 4.47
C VAL A 76 14.27 8.59 4.05
N LEU A 77 14.16 9.90 3.86
CA LEU A 77 12.94 10.54 3.37
C LEU A 77 13.21 11.09 1.98
N PHE A 78 12.49 10.58 0.99
CA PHE A 78 12.51 11.08 -0.37
C PHE A 78 11.31 12.01 -0.59
N GLY A 79 11.59 13.23 -1.04
CA GLY A 79 10.56 14.09 -1.63
C GLY A 79 10.36 13.69 -3.08
N LEU A 80 9.17 13.23 -3.44
CA LEU A 80 8.88 12.74 -4.80
C LEU A 80 8.31 13.83 -5.71
N GLY A 81 8.01 15.01 -5.14
CA GLY A 81 7.36 16.10 -5.87
C GLY A 81 5.84 15.98 -5.87
N ARG A 82 5.19 16.66 -6.81
CA ARG A 82 3.72 16.69 -6.94
C ARG A 82 3.23 15.56 -7.83
N SER A 83 2.15 14.91 -7.38
CA SER A 83 1.37 13.92 -8.15
C SER A 83 2.13 12.78 -8.88
N PRO A 84 3.11 12.09 -8.28
CA PRO A 84 3.52 10.80 -8.83
C PRO A 84 2.39 9.78 -8.62
N ASN A 85 2.06 9.00 -9.65
CA ASN A 85 1.06 7.93 -9.52
C ASN A 85 1.64 6.73 -8.75
N PHE A 86 2.88 6.35 -9.05
CA PHE A 86 3.63 5.28 -8.40
C PHE A 86 5.13 5.49 -8.59
N VAL A 87 5.93 4.89 -7.71
CA VAL A 87 7.38 4.78 -7.90
C VAL A 87 7.67 3.51 -8.69
N ASP A 88 8.31 3.65 -9.85
CA ASP A 88 8.57 2.54 -10.78
C ASP A 88 9.45 1.47 -10.11
N GLU A 89 10.57 1.91 -9.54
CA GLU A 89 11.59 1.05 -8.98
C GLU A 89 12.19 1.66 -7.72
N LEU A 90 12.26 0.89 -6.63
CA LEU A 90 12.93 1.22 -5.38
C LEU A 90 13.97 0.13 -5.08
N THR A 91 15.24 0.48 -5.13
CA THR A 91 16.36 -0.41 -4.84
C THR A 91 16.95 -0.08 -3.48
N ILE A 92 16.96 -1.05 -2.56
CA ILE A 92 17.60 -0.96 -1.26
C ILE A 92 18.87 -1.80 -1.26
N GLY A 93 19.97 -1.23 -0.78
CA GLY A 93 21.24 -1.92 -0.58
C GLY A 93 21.61 -1.98 0.90
N ALA A 94 21.97 -3.17 1.40
CA ALA A 94 22.55 -3.34 2.72
C ALA A 94 24.08 -3.36 2.63
N PRO A 95 24.81 -2.76 3.58
CA PRO A 95 26.28 -2.73 3.59
C PRO A 95 26.83 -4.04 4.15
N ARG A 96 26.56 -5.16 3.45
CA ARG A 96 27.06 -6.49 3.76
C ARG A 96 27.89 -7.01 2.59
N TYR A 97 28.97 -7.72 2.90
CA TYR A 97 29.73 -8.47 1.91
C TYR A 97 29.00 -9.76 1.54
N ALA A 98 28.73 -9.95 0.26
CA ALA A 98 28.16 -11.17 -0.30
C ALA A 98 28.52 -11.25 -1.79
N ASP A 99 28.89 -12.44 -2.27
CA ASP A 99 29.19 -12.68 -3.70
C ASP A 99 27.94 -12.53 -4.57
N ASN A 100 26.78 -12.88 -4.00
CA ASN A 100 25.50 -12.81 -4.67
C ASN A 100 24.86 -11.42 -4.53
N LEU A 101 24.62 -10.77 -5.67
CA LEU A 101 24.01 -9.45 -5.73
C LEU A 101 22.62 -9.41 -5.04
N GLY A 102 21.81 -10.47 -5.16
CA GLY A 102 20.49 -10.57 -4.54
C GLY A 102 20.48 -10.61 -3.01
N VAL A 103 21.62 -10.87 -2.37
CA VAL A 103 21.78 -10.77 -0.91
C VAL A 103 22.12 -9.35 -0.49
N ARG A 104 22.80 -8.59 -1.37
CA ARG A 104 23.26 -7.22 -1.10
C ARG A 104 22.21 -6.18 -1.46
N GLN A 105 21.43 -6.40 -2.50
CA GLN A 105 20.40 -5.47 -2.97
C GLN A 105 19.03 -6.14 -3.12
N HIS A 106 17.99 -5.36 -2.87
CA HIS A 106 16.61 -5.75 -3.05
C HIS A 106 15.85 -4.65 -3.78
N THR A 107 15.22 -5.04 -4.88
CA THR A 107 14.48 -4.13 -5.74
C THR A 107 12.99 -4.42 -5.61
N LEU A 108 12.22 -3.38 -5.37
CA LEU A 108 10.77 -3.40 -5.32
C LEU A 108 10.23 -2.53 -6.45
N LYS A 109 9.09 -2.93 -6.99
CA LYS A 109 8.43 -2.22 -8.10
C LYS A 109 7.08 -1.69 -7.66
N GLN A 110 6.62 -0.63 -8.32
CA GLN A 110 5.26 -0.09 -8.16
C GLN A 110 4.91 0.27 -6.72
N ILE A 111 5.70 1.13 -6.09
CA ILE A 111 5.44 1.56 -4.70
C ILE A 111 4.51 2.76 -4.69
N VAL A 112 3.49 2.68 -3.83
CA VAL A 112 2.52 3.76 -3.62
C VAL A 112 3.21 4.93 -2.89
N PRO A 113 3.10 6.17 -3.38
CA PRO A 113 3.58 7.36 -2.68
C PRO A 113 2.91 7.54 -1.31
N ASN A 114 3.44 8.42 -0.47
CA ASN A 114 2.94 8.67 0.89
C ASN A 114 2.87 7.40 1.75
N SER A 115 3.82 6.50 1.52
CA SER A 115 3.96 5.27 2.27
C SER A 115 5.28 5.25 3.05
N ARG A 116 5.27 4.46 4.12
CA ARG A 116 6.43 4.11 4.91
C ARG A 116 6.78 2.66 4.61
N ILE A 117 7.97 2.43 4.08
CA ILE A 117 8.48 1.09 3.83
C ILE A 117 9.53 0.73 4.88
N VAL A 118 9.40 -0.49 5.42
CA VAL A 118 10.30 -1.07 6.39
C VAL A 118 10.92 -2.32 5.77
N VAL A 119 12.25 -2.37 5.74
CA VAL A 119 13.04 -3.41 5.08
C VAL A 119 14.00 -4.01 6.10
N ILE A 120 14.03 -5.34 6.16
CA ILE A 120 14.97 -6.10 6.96
C ILE A 120 15.69 -7.06 5.99
N PRO A 121 17.01 -6.91 5.83
CA PRO A 121 17.79 -7.81 4.97
C PRO A 121 17.91 -9.21 5.60
N PRO A 122 18.19 -10.24 4.77
CA PRO A 122 18.29 -11.61 5.24
C PRO A 122 19.42 -11.84 6.26
N GLU A 123 19.17 -12.72 7.24
CA GLU A 123 20.20 -13.31 8.10
C GLU A 123 20.98 -14.38 7.34
N ASP A 124 20.27 -15.40 6.87
CA ASP A 124 20.80 -16.51 6.06
C ASP A 124 19.98 -16.64 4.76
N GLY A 125 20.66 -16.72 3.61
CA GLY A 125 20.04 -16.85 2.28
C GLY A 125 19.72 -15.53 1.59
N THR A 126 18.67 -15.51 0.76
CA THR A 126 18.33 -14.42 -0.18
C THR A 126 16.98 -13.74 0.10
N HIS A 127 16.28 -14.11 1.17
CA HIS A 127 14.92 -13.64 1.42
C HIS A 127 14.91 -12.34 2.24
N TRP A 128 14.58 -11.23 1.57
CA TRP A 128 14.35 -9.93 2.21
C TRP A 128 12.95 -9.85 2.80
N VAL A 129 12.84 -9.31 4.00
CA VAL A 129 11.55 -9.04 4.63
C VAL A 129 11.20 -7.58 4.42
N THR A 130 10.14 -7.32 3.67
CA THR A 130 9.67 -5.96 3.36
C THR A 130 8.23 -5.79 3.83
N ARG A 131 7.93 -4.67 4.48
CA ARG A 131 6.56 -4.27 4.82
C ARG A 131 6.28 -2.84 4.39
N LEU A 132 5.14 -2.65 3.75
CA LEU A 132 4.64 -1.37 3.31
C LEU A 132 3.51 -0.93 4.24
N TYR A 133 3.69 0.22 4.88
CA TYR A 133 2.67 0.87 5.69
C TYR A 133 2.18 2.09 4.93
N VAL A 134 0.90 2.06 4.57
CA VAL A 134 0.23 3.21 3.98
C VAL A 134 -0.36 4.02 5.12
N THR A 135 -0.08 5.32 5.19
CA THR A 135 -0.75 6.19 6.18
C THR A 135 -2.22 6.28 5.81
N PRO A 136 -3.15 5.79 6.66
CA PRO A 136 -4.57 5.89 6.37
C PRO A 136 -4.95 7.38 6.39
N SER A 137 -5.27 7.93 5.22
CA SER A 137 -5.87 9.26 5.16
C SER A 137 -7.34 9.16 5.59
N GLN A 138 -7.86 10.19 6.26
CA GLN A 138 -9.27 10.25 6.64
C GLN A 138 -10.21 10.13 5.42
N LEU A 139 -9.71 10.52 4.24
CA LEU A 139 -10.37 10.38 2.95
C LEU A 139 -10.68 8.91 2.59
N ILE A 140 -9.82 7.96 2.96
CA ILE A 140 -10.06 6.53 2.67
C ILE A 140 -11.27 6.00 3.44
N LEU A 141 -11.45 6.42 4.69
CA LEU A 141 -12.62 5.99 5.47
C LEU A 141 -13.90 6.62 4.93
N GLN A 142 -13.85 7.89 4.52
CA GLN A 142 -14.99 8.57 3.91
C GLN A 142 -15.37 7.95 2.56
N SER A 143 -14.40 7.63 1.70
CA SER A 143 -14.68 7.01 0.40
C SER A 143 -15.23 5.58 0.56
N LEU A 144 -14.70 4.80 1.51
CA LEU A 144 -15.23 3.47 1.83
C LEU A 144 -16.70 3.56 2.29
N ALA A 145 -17.03 4.53 3.14
CA ALA A 145 -18.40 4.73 3.61
C ALA A 145 -19.34 5.09 2.45
N VAL A 146 -18.92 5.96 1.53
CA VAL A 146 -19.69 6.32 0.34
C VAL A 146 -19.90 5.09 -0.56
N ILE A 147 -18.86 4.31 -0.83
CA ILE A 147 -18.96 3.08 -1.63
C ILE A 147 -19.92 2.08 -0.98
N ALA A 148 -19.82 1.87 0.34
CA ALA A 148 -20.71 0.97 1.07
C ALA A 148 -22.18 1.42 0.97
N LEU A 149 -22.44 2.73 1.08
CA LEU A 149 -23.78 3.30 0.94
C LEU A 149 -24.33 3.07 -0.47
N VAL A 150 -23.54 3.33 -1.51
CA VAL A 150 -23.94 3.11 -2.91
C VAL A 150 -24.24 1.63 -3.15
N CYS A 151 -23.37 0.73 -2.67
CA CYS A 151 -23.60 -0.72 -2.77
C CYS A 151 -24.89 -1.14 -2.05
N ALA A 152 -25.14 -0.63 -0.85
CA ALA A 152 -26.37 -0.94 -0.10
C ALA A 152 -27.62 -0.44 -0.83
N MET A 153 -27.57 0.75 -1.43
CA MET A 153 -28.70 1.31 -2.18
C MET A 153 -29.02 0.44 -3.41
N LEU A 154 -27.99 0.01 -4.16
CA LEU A 154 -28.18 -0.91 -5.28
C LEU A 154 -28.77 -2.25 -4.84
N LEU A 155 -28.31 -2.82 -3.72
CA LEU A 155 -28.87 -4.06 -3.18
C LEU A 155 -30.35 -3.93 -2.80
N ILE A 156 -30.77 -2.78 -2.25
CA ILE A 156 -32.17 -2.51 -1.92
C ILE A 156 -33.03 -2.48 -3.20
N VAL A 157 -32.56 -1.81 -4.26
CA VAL A 157 -33.29 -1.75 -5.53
C VAL A 157 -33.44 -3.14 -6.14
N VAL A 158 -32.35 -3.92 -6.15
CA VAL A 158 -32.37 -5.31 -6.65
C VAL A 158 -33.33 -6.17 -5.82
N ALA A 159 -33.29 -6.09 -4.49
CA ALA A 159 -34.18 -6.85 -3.62
C ALA A 159 -35.65 -6.46 -3.82
N PHE A 160 -35.94 -5.17 -4.01
CA PHE A 160 -37.28 -4.67 -4.28
C PHE A 160 -37.83 -5.19 -5.61
N LEU A 161 -37.03 -5.12 -6.68
CA LEU A 161 -37.39 -5.67 -7.99
C LEU A 161 -37.63 -7.18 -7.90
N HIS A 162 -36.74 -7.91 -7.24
CA HIS A 162 -36.88 -9.36 -7.07
C HIS A 162 -38.13 -9.75 -6.25
N TYR A 163 -38.51 -8.93 -5.26
CA TYR A 163 -39.75 -9.14 -4.52
C TYR A 163 -41.00 -8.91 -5.40
N ARG A 164 -40.97 -7.90 -6.28
CA ARG A 164 -42.06 -7.63 -7.22
C ARG A 164 -42.22 -8.76 -8.23
N GLU A 165 -41.13 -9.21 -8.86
CA GLU A 165 -41.13 -10.36 -9.76
C GLU A 165 -41.70 -11.60 -9.06
N LYS A 166 -41.22 -11.90 -7.86
CA LYS A 166 -41.69 -13.06 -7.08
C LYS A 166 -43.15 -12.96 -6.66
N LYS A 167 -43.70 -11.74 -6.55
CA LYS A 167 -45.12 -11.53 -6.27
C LYS A 167 -45.96 -11.78 -7.53
N GLU A 168 -45.52 -11.33 -8.70
CA GLU A 168 -46.20 -11.59 -9.98
C GLU A 168 -46.20 -13.09 -10.29
N ASP A 169 -45.07 -13.78 -10.11
CA ASP A 169 -44.96 -15.24 -10.25
C ASP A 169 -45.95 -16.01 -9.34
N ARG A 170 -46.19 -15.52 -8.11
CA ARG A 170 -47.15 -16.16 -7.19
C ARG A 170 -48.58 -16.02 -7.66
N VAL A 171 -48.94 -14.88 -8.24
CA VAL A 171 -50.29 -14.62 -8.78
C VAL A 171 -50.53 -15.50 -10.01
N GLU A 172 -49.56 -15.62 -10.91
CA GLU A 172 -49.67 -16.49 -12.09
C GLU A 172 -49.83 -17.97 -11.71
N ARG A 173 -49.05 -18.46 -10.73
CA ARG A 173 -49.16 -19.84 -10.24
C ARG A 173 -50.53 -20.16 -9.64
N GLN A 174 -51.14 -19.21 -8.92
CA GLN A 174 -52.50 -19.40 -8.38
C GLN A 174 -53.52 -19.51 -9.53
N GLN A 175 -53.45 -18.63 -10.53
CA GLN A 175 -54.36 -18.69 -11.68
C GLN A 175 -54.24 -19.99 -12.49
N GLN A 176 -53.02 -20.52 -12.65
CA GLN A 176 -52.81 -21.82 -13.27
C GLN A 176 -53.42 -22.96 -12.45
N SER A 177 -53.23 -22.97 -11.13
CA SER A 177 -53.81 -24.01 -10.25
C SER A 177 -55.35 -24.02 -10.28
N HIS A 178 -55.98 -22.86 -10.38
CA HIS A 178 -57.44 -22.77 -10.54
C HIS A 178 -57.93 -23.25 -11.91
N ARG A 179 -57.14 -23.10 -12.98
CA ARG A 179 -57.48 -23.66 -14.30
C ARG A 179 -57.46 -25.19 -14.32
N PHE A 180 -56.48 -25.82 -13.67
CA PHE A 180 -56.41 -27.29 -13.60
C PHE A 180 -57.56 -27.92 -12.81
N HIS A 181 -58.13 -27.21 -11.84
CA HIS A 181 -59.30 -27.70 -11.08
C HIS A 181 -60.61 -27.68 -11.88
N PHE A 182 -60.70 -26.90 -12.95
CA PHE A 182 -61.89 -26.85 -13.83
C PHE A 182 -61.83 -27.83 -15.00
N ASP A 183 -60.65 -28.36 -15.35
CA ASP A 183 -60.46 -29.28 -16.50
C ASP A 183 -60.60 -30.77 -16.11
N ALA A 184 -60.89 -31.06 -14.83
CA ALA A 184 -61.01 -32.41 -14.26
C ALA A 184 -62.44 -32.80 -13.84
N MET A 185 -63.45 -32.02 -14.24
CA MET A 185 -64.88 -32.29 -14.01
C MET A 185 -65.64 -32.19 -15.33
#